data_AF-A0AAD9L2B2-F1
#
_entry.id   AF-A0AAD9L2B2-F1
#
_cell.length_a   1.000
_cell.length_b   1.000
_cell.length_c   1.000
_cell.angle_alpha   90.00
_cell.angle_beta   90.00
_cell.angle_gamma   90.00
#
_symmetry.space_group_name_H-M   'P 1'
#
loop_
_entity.id
_entity.type
_entity.pdbx_description
1 polymer ?
#
loop_
_entity_poly.entity_id
_entity_poly.type
_entity_poly.pdbx_seq_one_letter_code
_entity_poly.pdbx_strand_id
1 'polypeptide(L)'
;MSFPVTKLTVPAGVMHNVKLSQLVKLRVPDGFLGILESLYREVLRAQPDDVISFMALYLEDLLWERRGLEQAKGDASQNLFTSVEF
;
A
#
# COMPACT_ATOMS: atom_id res chain seq x y z
N MET A 1 -52.91 -16.15 27.08
CA MET A 1 -52.67 -14.72 26.81
C MET A 1 -51.67 -14.66 25.67
N SER A 2 -52.05 -14.09 24.52
CA SER A 2 -51.27 -14.10 23.26
C SER A 2 -50.69 -12.71 23.02
N PHE A 3 -49.37 -12.60 22.84
CA PHE A 3 -48.71 -11.35 22.48
C PHE A 3 -48.68 -11.22 20.95
N PRO A 4 -49.08 -10.08 20.36
CA PRO A 4 -49.00 -9.91 18.93
C PRO A 4 -47.54 -9.76 18.47
N VAL A 5 -47.11 -10.60 17.53
CA VAL A 5 -45.85 -10.44 16.80
C VAL A 5 -46.02 -9.27 15.83
N THR A 6 -45.48 -8.11 16.17
CA THR A 6 -45.44 -6.98 15.25
C THR A 6 -44.45 -7.30 14.14
N LYS A 7 -44.95 -7.62 12.94
CA LYS A 7 -44.10 -7.64 11.75
C LYS A 7 -43.53 -6.24 11.54
N LEU A 8 -42.20 -6.13 11.57
CA LEU A 8 -41.49 -4.93 11.15
C LEU A 8 -41.69 -4.75 9.65
N THR A 9 -42.71 -3.99 9.27
CA THR A 9 -42.92 -3.55 7.89
C THR A 9 -41.85 -2.51 7.57
N VAL A 10 -40.81 -2.94 6.87
CA VAL A 10 -39.80 -2.04 6.30
C VAL A 10 -40.42 -1.38 5.07
N PRO A 11 -40.49 -0.03 5.00
CA PRO A 11 -41.04 0.66 3.84
C PRO A 11 -40.22 0.36 2.60
N ALA A 12 -40.89 -0.06 1.52
CA ALA A 12 -40.31 -0.45 0.23
C ALA A 12 -39.69 0.73 -0.58
N GLY A 13 -39.21 1.78 0.09
CA GLY A 13 -38.88 3.07 -0.53
C GLY A 13 -37.48 3.63 -0.25
N VAL A 14 -36.60 2.93 0.45
CA VAL A 14 -35.24 3.44 0.75
C VAL A 14 -34.16 2.42 0.40
N MET A 15 -34.16 1.96 -0.85
CA MET A 15 -32.99 1.36 -1.49
C MET A 15 -32.63 2.21 -2.71
N HIS A 16 -32.33 3.49 -2.48
CA HIS A 16 -31.69 4.31 -3.50
C HIS A 16 -30.27 3.78 -3.74
N ASN A 17 -30.10 3.06 -4.85
CA ASN A 17 -28.89 2.98 -5.66
C ASN A 17 -27.54 2.81 -4.94
N VAL A 18 -27.38 1.80 -4.09
CA VAL A 18 -26.04 1.23 -3.94
C VAL A 18 -25.86 0.19 -5.04
N LYS A 19 -25.31 0.62 -6.18
CA LYS A 19 -24.80 -0.29 -7.21
C LYS A 19 -23.71 -1.16 -6.58
N LEU A 20 -24.08 -2.31 -6.02
CA LEU A 20 -23.15 -3.37 -5.62
C LEU A 20 -22.33 -3.90 -6.83
N SER A 21 -22.66 -3.49 -8.05
CA SER A 21 -21.87 -3.73 -9.27
C SER A 21 -20.53 -3.00 -9.31
N GLN A 22 -20.22 -2.15 -8.33
CA GLN A 22 -18.93 -1.48 -8.19
C GLN A 22 -18.12 -1.99 -6.98
N LEU A 23 -18.27 -3.26 -6.60
CA LEU A 23 -17.25 -3.90 -5.78
C LEU A 23 -15.96 -3.92 -6.61
N VAL A 24 -15.14 -2.88 -6.46
CA VAL A 24 -13.91 -2.66 -7.23
C VAL A 24 -13.04 -3.87 -7.00
N LYS A 25 -12.95 -4.75 -8.02
CA LYS A 25 -12.09 -5.91 -8.00
C LYS A 25 -10.66 -5.43 -8.19
N LEU A 26 -10.08 -4.87 -7.13
CA LEU A 26 -8.69 -4.44 -7.06
C LEU A 26 -7.83 -5.67 -7.34
N ARG A 27 -7.26 -5.73 -8.55
CA ARG A 27 -6.25 -6.72 -8.87
C ARG A 27 -4.89 -6.14 -8.53
N VAL A 28 -4.11 -6.94 -7.83
CA VAL A 28 -2.68 -6.67 -7.64
C VAL A 28 -2.01 -6.73 -9.01
N PRO A 29 -1.25 -5.71 -9.42
CA PRO A 29 -0.49 -5.75 -10.66
C PRO A 29 0.48 -6.93 -10.69
N ASP A 30 0.66 -7.52 -11.87
CA ASP A 30 1.61 -8.61 -12.05
C ASP A 30 3.03 -8.15 -11.65
N GLY A 31 3.77 -8.99 -10.94
CA GLY A 31 5.12 -8.69 -10.46
C GLY A 31 5.20 -7.88 -9.16
N PHE A 32 4.10 -7.29 -8.67
CA PHE A 32 4.11 -6.52 -7.42
C PHE A 32 4.52 -7.37 -6.21
N LEU A 33 4.05 -8.62 -6.13
CA LEU A 33 4.44 -9.55 -5.07
C LEU A 33 5.94 -9.85 -5.09
N GLY A 34 6.57 -9.93 -6.27
CA GLY A 34 8.00 -10.17 -6.38
C GLY A 34 8.83 -9.00 -5.84
N ILE A 35 8.38 -7.76 -6.07
CA ILE A 35 9.02 -6.55 -5.51
C ILE A 35 8.90 -6.57 -3.98
N LEU A 36 7.73 -6.89 -3.45
CA LEU A 36 7.56 -7.00 -2.01
C LEU A 36 8.43 -8.12 -1.41
N GLU A 37 8.50 -9.28 -2.05
CA GLU A 37 9.33 -10.38 -1.58
C GLU A 37 10.82 -10.00 -1.52
N SER A 38 11.35 -9.34 -2.55
CA SER A 38 12.75 -8.91 -2.56
C SER A 38 13.02 -7.86 -1.49
N LEU A 39 12.12 -6.89 -1.33
CA LEU A 39 12.18 -5.88 -0.27
C LEU A 39 12.19 -6.51 1.12
N TYR A 40 11.24 -7.41 1.40
CA TYR A 40 11.15 -8.09 2.70
C TYR A 40 12.38 -8.95 2.98
N ARG A 41 12.89 -9.66 1.96
CA ARG A 41 14.12 -10.45 2.10
C ARG A 41 15.31 -9.58 2.50
N GLU A 42 15.43 -8.39 1.91
CA GLU A 42 16.54 -7.49 2.16
C GLU A 42 16.42 -6.81 3.54
N VAL A 43 15.21 -6.43 3.96
CA VAL A 43 14.94 -5.94 5.32
C VAL A 43 15.29 -7.00 6.37
N LEU A 44 14.86 -8.25 6.16
CA LEU A 44 15.15 -9.34 7.10
C LEU A 44 16.64 -9.70 7.15
N ARG A 45 17.39 -9.48 6.07
CA ARG A 45 18.84 -9.69 6.01
C ARG A 45 19.60 -8.59 6.73
N ALA A 46 19.26 -7.33 6.46
CA ALA A 46 19.98 -6.18 6.99
C ALA A 46 19.60 -5.86 8.44
N GLN A 47 18.42 -6.28 8.91
CA GLN A 47 17.87 -5.95 10.24
C GLN A 47 18.08 -4.46 10.59
N PRO A 48 17.65 -3.52 9.73
CA PRO A 48 17.94 -2.11 9.93
C PRO A 48 17.15 -1.54 11.12
N ASP A 49 17.76 -0.60 11.85
CA ASP A 49 17.07 0.15 12.92
C ASP A 49 15.97 1.06 12.36
N ASP A 50 16.19 1.64 11.17
CA ASP A 50 15.20 2.42 10.43
C ASP A 50 14.76 1.69 9.15
N VAL A 51 13.68 0.92 9.30
CA VAL A 51 13.10 0.13 8.22
C VAL A 51 12.53 1.02 7.12
N ILE A 52 11.94 2.19 7.44
CA ILE A 52 11.28 3.04 6.44
C ILE A 52 12.31 3.67 5.51
N SER A 53 13.36 4.26 6.06
CA SER A 53 14.44 4.86 5.26
C SER A 53 15.18 3.81 4.44
N PHE A 54 15.40 2.62 5.01
CA PHE A 54 15.99 1.50 4.28
C PHE A 54 15.17 1.09 3.05
N MET A 55 13.84 0.94 3.20
CA MET A 55 12.96 0.57 2.10
C MET A 55 12.94 1.62 0.99
N ALA A 56 12.94 2.91 1.36
CA ALA A 56 12.95 4.00 0.39
C ALA A 56 14.22 3.99 -0.47
N LEU A 57 15.40 3.87 0.18
CA LEU A 57 16.69 3.81 -0.51
C LEU A 57 16.80 2.56 -1.40
N TYR A 58 16.38 1.40 -0.91
CA TYR A 58 16.42 0.17 -1.69
C TYR A 58 15.53 0.24 -2.94
N LEU A 59 14.32 0.79 -2.83
CA LEU A 59 13.42 0.97 -3.98
C LEU A 59 13.95 2.03 -4.96
N GLU A 60 14.61 3.08 -4.46
CA GLU A 60 15.25 4.10 -5.29
C GLU A 60 16.41 3.51 -6.10
N ASP A 61 17.26 2.69 -5.48
CA ASP A 61 18.35 1.97 -6.14
C ASP A 61 17.82 1.07 -7.26
N LEU A 62 16.75 0.30 -7.00
CA LEU A 62 16.09 -0.54 -8.02
C LEU A 62 15.52 0.30 -9.19
N LEU A 63 14.99 1.49 -8.90
CA LEU A 63 14.49 2.40 -9.93
C LEU A 63 15.61 2.97 -10.78
N TRP A 64 16.77 3.29 -10.21
CA TRP A 64 17.94 3.76 -10.94
C TRP A 64 18.53 2.68 -11.84
N GLU A 65 18.69 1.47 -11.30
CA GLU A 65 19.15 0.30 -12.07
C GLU A 65 18.24 0.07 -13.29
N ARG A 66 16.92 0.11 -13.07
CA ARG A 66 15.94 -0.03 -14.15
C ARG A 66 16.02 1.08 -15.20
N ARG A 67 16.36 2.31 -14.80
CA ARG A 67 16.49 3.46 -15.72
C ARG A 67 17.84 3.48 -16.44
N GLY A 68 18.77 2.60 -16.11
CA GLY A 68 20.12 2.60 -16.68
C GLY A 68 20.91 3.85 -16.30
N LEU A 69 20.55 4.51 -15.20
CA LEU A 69 21.30 5.64 -14.65
C LEU A 69 22.41 5.04 -13.78
N GLU A 70 23.63 4.94 -14.32
CA GLU A 70 24.79 4.54 -13.52
C GLU A 70 24.95 5.50 -12.33
N GLN A 71 25.25 4.91 -11.17
CA GLN A 71 25.36 5.61 -9.90
C GLN A 71 26.27 6.85 -10.00
N ALA A 72 25.70 8.04 -9.88
CA ALA A 72 26.40 9.12 -9.18
C ALA A 72 26.39 8.77 -7.69
N LYS A 73 27.17 7.75 -7.31
CA LYS A 73 27.37 7.37 -5.91
C LYS A 73 28.19 8.47 -5.24
N GLY A 74 27.51 9.44 -4.66
CA GLY A 74 28.16 10.53 -3.94
C GLY A 74 27.12 11.44 -3.32
N ASP A 75 26.96 11.32 -2.01
CA ASP A 75 26.57 12.41 -1.11
C ASP A 75 25.09 12.87 -1.06
N ALA A 76 24.18 12.36 -1.89
CA ALA A 76 22.78 12.82 -1.87
C ALA A 76 21.84 12.10 -0.87
N SER A 77 22.10 10.82 -0.53
CA SER A 77 21.17 10.05 0.32
C SER A 77 21.13 10.47 1.80
N GLN A 78 22.10 11.25 2.28
CA GLN A 78 22.10 11.74 3.66
C GLN A 78 21.31 13.04 3.87
N ASN A 79 20.90 13.75 2.80
CA ASN A 79 20.35 15.10 2.92
C ASN A 79 18.90 15.26 2.43
N LEU A 80 18.24 14.21 1.93
CA LEU A 80 16.89 14.38 1.37
C LEU A 80 15.74 14.16 2.36
N PHE A 81 16.00 13.57 3.53
CA PHE A 81 14.94 13.27 4.52
C PHE A 81 14.85 14.24 5.70
N THR A 82 15.81 15.17 5.88
CA THR A 82 15.79 16.13 6.99
C THR A 82 14.92 17.38 6.73
N SER A 83 14.22 17.48 5.59
CA SER A 83 13.42 18.66 5.22
C SER A 83 11.91 18.40 5.15
N VAL A 84 11.39 17.35 5.78
CA VAL A 84 9.95 17.25 6.06
C VAL A 84 9.75 17.42 7.56
N GLU A 85 9.79 18.68 8.01
CA GLU A 85 9.30 19.05 9.34
C GLU A 85 7.77 18.92 9.37
N PHE A 86 7.26 18.21 10.37
CA PHE A 86 5.84 18.22 10.77
C PHE A 86 5.56 19.38 11.73
#